data_AF-A0A2E9SXM2-F1
#
_entry.id   AF-A0A2E9SXM2-F1
#
_cell.length_a   1.000
_cell.length_b   1.000
_cell.length_c   1.000
_cell.angle_alpha   90.00
_cell.angle_beta   90.00
_cell.angle_gamma   90.00
#
_symmetry.space_group_name_H-M   'P 1'
#
loop_
_entity.id
_entity.type
_entity.pdbx_description
1 polymer ?
#
loop_
_entity_poly.entity_id
_entity_poly.type
_entity_poly.pdbx_seq_one_letter_code
_entity_poly.pdbx_strand_id
1 'polypeptide(L)'
;VGYKECGEYHFEAKKLYAKHFEHSDPKQPKVFISELLVEQCSEELQAIVNDMVDQIDESAVTADNFLYSGTHWQVSSDTYKKLLAESEYAAWMSAWGYRANHFTVSINELAKFDDIESVNQALKDAGFALNTSGGEIKGSPEVLLEQSSTLADDSEVEFSDGKMAVPSCFYEFALRYAKPDGELYTGFVAASADKIFESTNAR
;
A
#
# COMPACT_ATOMS: atom_id res chain seq x y z
N VAL A 1 -13.67 16.80 -2.39
CA VAL A 1 -12.26 17.23 -2.20
C VAL A 1 -11.44 17.33 -3.51
N GLY A 2 -12.04 17.51 -4.70
CA GLY A 2 -11.30 17.94 -5.92
C GLY A 2 -10.51 16.89 -6.70
N TYR A 3 -10.37 15.66 -6.19
CA TYR A 3 -9.68 14.55 -6.87
C TYR A 3 -10.46 14.00 -8.07
N LYS A 4 -9.73 13.52 -9.08
CA LYS A 4 -10.27 12.88 -10.28
C LYS A 4 -9.57 11.54 -10.52
N GLU A 5 -10.32 10.57 -11.01
CA GLU A 5 -9.78 9.30 -11.47
C GLU A 5 -8.90 9.50 -12.70
N CYS A 6 -7.72 8.86 -12.71
CA CYS A 6 -6.70 9.06 -13.74
C CYS A 6 -6.11 7.77 -14.30
N GLY A 7 -6.29 6.62 -13.66
CA GLY A 7 -5.75 5.35 -14.13
C GLY A 7 -6.32 4.16 -13.38
N GLU A 8 -6.29 3.01 -14.05
CA GLU A 8 -6.78 1.72 -13.55
C GLU A 8 -5.69 0.66 -13.69
N TYR A 9 -5.61 -0.25 -12.73
CA TYR A 9 -4.55 -1.26 -12.62
C TYR A 9 -5.13 -2.60 -12.19
N HIS A 10 -4.61 -3.68 -12.78
CA HIS A 10 -5.00 -5.05 -12.45
C HIS A 10 -3.77 -5.85 -12.01
N PHE A 11 -3.89 -6.53 -10.87
CA PHE A 11 -2.87 -7.42 -10.31
C PHE A 11 -3.44 -8.83 -10.23
N GLU A 12 -3.51 -9.52 -11.36
CA GLU A 12 -4.20 -10.83 -11.49
C GLU A 12 -3.70 -11.85 -10.46
N ALA A 13 -2.38 -11.96 -10.27
CA ALA A 13 -1.80 -12.91 -9.33
C ALA A 13 -2.18 -12.63 -7.86
N LYS A 14 -2.33 -11.35 -7.50
CA LYS A 14 -2.72 -10.92 -6.15
C LYS A 14 -4.24 -10.73 -6.01
N LYS A 15 -5.00 -10.93 -7.09
CA LYS A 15 -6.46 -10.70 -7.16
C LYS A 15 -6.84 -9.28 -6.74
N LEU A 16 -6.03 -8.28 -7.12
CA LEU A 16 -6.29 -6.87 -6.78
C LEU A 16 -6.70 -6.07 -8.02
N TYR A 17 -7.61 -5.14 -7.79
CA TYR A 17 -7.91 -4.04 -8.71
C TYR A 17 -7.56 -2.73 -8.03
N ALA A 18 -7.08 -1.74 -8.79
CA ALA A 18 -6.77 -0.44 -8.21
C ALA A 18 -7.04 0.71 -9.17
N LYS A 19 -7.28 1.87 -8.57
CA LYS A 19 -7.37 3.16 -9.24
C LYS A 19 -6.43 4.15 -8.61
N HIS A 20 -5.91 5.08 -9.41
CA HIS A 20 -5.27 6.27 -8.88
C HIS A 20 -6.04 7.54 -9.19
N PHE A 21 -5.93 8.49 -8.29
CA PHE A 21 -6.62 9.75 -8.31
C PHE A 21 -5.64 10.91 -8.16
N GLU A 22 -5.87 11.97 -8.93
CA GLU A 22 -5.04 13.17 -8.93
C GLU A 22 -5.88 14.40 -8.58
N HIS A 23 -5.26 15.35 -7.87
CA HIS A 23 -5.86 16.64 -7.56
C HIS A 23 -5.29 17.72 -8.50
N SER A 24 -6.07 18.78 -8.77
CA SER A 24 -5.62 19.86 -9.67
C SER A 24 -4.48 20.71 -9.08
N ASP A 25 -4.35 20.74 -7.75
CA ASP A 25 -3.20 21.30 -7.06
C ASP A 25 -2.07 20.25 -7.05
N PRO A 26 -0.94 20.50 -7.75
CA PRO A 26 0.15 19.53 -7.88
C PRO A 26 0.89 19.26 -6.57
N LYS A 27 0.68 20.07 -5.51
CA LYS A 27 1.25 19.84 -4.18
C LYS A 27 0.49 18.81 -3.37
N GLN A 28 -0.73 18.46 -3.77
CA GLN A 28 -1.50 17.42 -3.11
C GLN A 28 -0.99 16.04 -3.53
N PRO A 29 -0.96 15.06 -2.60
CA PRO A 29 -0.52 13.72 -2.95
C PRO A 29 -1.47 13.08 -3.96
N LYS A 30 -0.92 12.27 -4.86
CA LYS A 30 -1.74 11.33 -5.62
C LYS A 30 -2.28 10.28 -4.66
N VAL A 31 -3.50 9.80 -4.90
CA VAL A 31 -4.14 8.79 -4.05
C VAL A 31 -4.27 7.51 -4.84
N PHE A 32 -3.68 6.42 -4.35
CA PHE A 32 -3.81 5.09 -4.93
C PHE A 32 -4.71 4.24 -4.02
N ILE A 33 -5.82 3.75 -4.56
CA ILE A 33 -6.80 2.94 -3.83
C ILE A 33 -6.87 1.60 -4.54
N SER A 34 -6.64 0.52 -3.80
CA SER A 34 -6.80 -0.84 -4.28
C SER A 34 -7.91 -1.55 -3.51
N GLU A 35 -8.49 -2.57 -4.12
CA GLU A 35 -9.44 -3.48 -3.51
C GLU A 35 -9.10 -4.92 -3.88
N LEU A 36 -9.35 -5.83 -2.94
CA LEU A 36 -9.27 -7.26 -3.18
C LEU A 36 -10.54 -7.70 -3.91
N LEU A 37 -10.37 -8.44 -5.01
CA LEU A 37 -11.45 -9.07 -5.75
C LEU A 37 -11.87 -10.34 -5.00
N VAL A 38 -12.67 -10.14 -3.95
CA VAL A 38 -13.09 -11.15 -2.97
C VAL A 38 -13.73 -12.36 -3.66
N GLU A 39 -14.49 -12.15 -4.72
CA GLU A 39 -15.12 -13.19 -5.53
C GLU A 39 -14.13 -14.15 -6.22
N GLN A 40 -12.84 -13.78 -6.31
CA GLN A 40 -11.77 -14.63 -6.85
C GLN A 40 -11.05 -15.43 -5.76
N CYS A 41 -11.41 -15.25 -4.49
CA CYS A 41 -10.84 -15.95 -3.34
C CYS A 41 -11.62 -17.22 -2.97
N SER A 42 -11.07 -18.04 -2.08
CA SER A 42 -11.77 -19.22 -1.56
C SER A 42 -13.07 -18.85 -0.85
N GLU A 43 -14.03 -19.78 -0.82
CA GLU A 43 -15.29 -19.60 -0.08
C GLU A 43 -15.05 -19.29 1.40
N GLU A 44 -13.97 -19.83 2.00
CA GLU A 44 -13.59 -19.53 3.38
C GLU A 44 -13.16 -18.07 3.55
N LEU A 45 -12.30 -17.54 2.68
CA LEU A 45 -11.89 -16.14 2.73
C LEU A 45 -13.09 -15.22 2.50
N GLN A 46 -13.93 -15.53 1.50
CA GLN A 46 -15.14 -14.76 1.20
C GLN A 46 -16.06 -14.67 2.42
N ALA A 47 -16.30 -15.79 3.12
CA ALA A 47 -17.13 -15.81 4.31
C ALA A 47 -16.56 -14.91 5.43
N ILE A 48 -15.24 -14.95 5.66
CA ILE A 48 -14.58 -14.11 6.66
C ILE A 48 -14.71 -12.62 6.31
N VAL A 49 -14.44 -12.25 5.05
CA VAL A 49 -14.50 -10.84 4.62
C VAL A 49 -15.93 -10.31 4.70
N ASN A 50 -16.94 -11.11 4.32
CA ASN A 50 -18.34 -10.70 4.45
C ASN A 50 -18.73 -10.45 5.91
N ASP A 51 -18.33 -11.35 6.84
CA ASP A 51 -18.56 -11.15 8.28
C ASP A 51 -17.89 -9.89 8.83
N MET A 52 -16.69 -9.54 8.33
CA MET A 52 -16.01 -8.29 8.69
C MET A 52 -16.77 -7.06 8.17
N VAL A 53 -17.25 -7.09 6.92
CA VAL A 53 -17.98 -5.98 6.30
C VAL A 53 -19.35 -5.77 6.95
N ASP A 54 -20.05 -6.85 7.32
CA ASP A 54 -21.34 -6.81 8.01
C ASP A 54 -21.29 -6.12 9.38
N GLN A 55 -20.10 -5.97 9.97
CA GLN A 55 -19.87 -5.27 11.25
C GLN A 55 -19.67 -3.76 11.07
N ILE A 56 -19.46 -3.25 9.85
CA ILE A 56 -19.24 -1.83 9.60
C ILE A 56 -20.57 -1.08 9.74
N ASP A 57 -20.62 -0.11 10.65
CA ASP A 57 -21.76 0.81 10.74
C ASP A 57 -21.87 1.64 9.46
N GLU A 58 -23.03 1.62 8.79
CA GLU A 58 -23.27 2.39 7.57
C GLU A 58 -23.01 3.89 7.75
N SER A 59 -23.22 4.44 8.95
CA SER A 59 -22.93 5.84 9.23
C SER A 59 -21.43 6.14 9.25
N ALA A 60 -20.60 5.16 9.62
CA ALA A 60 -19.16 5.31 9.69
C ALA A 60 -18.52 5.55 8.31
N VAL A 61 -19.08 4.97 7.24
CA VAL A 61 -18.52 5.11 5.87
C VAL A 61 -18.58 6.53 5.32
N THR A 62 -19.42 7.39 5.91
CA THR A 62 -19.55 8.81 5.55
C THR A 62 -18.89 9.75 6.54
N ALA A 63 -18.32 9.23 7.63
CA ALA A 63 -17.59 10.02 8.60
C ALA A 63 -16.28 10.55 8.00
N ASP A 64 -15.87 11.74 8.44
CA ASP A 64 -14.64 12.40 8.00
C ASP A 64 -13.36 11.61 8.34
N ASN A 65 -13.46 10.70 9.31
CA ASN A 65 -12.39 9.85 9.78
C ASN A 65 -12.36 8.44 9.18
N PHE A 66 -13.27 8.09 8.28
CA PHE A 66 -13.39 6.72 7.79
C PHE A 66 -12.08 6.16 7.21
N LEU A 67 -11.33 6.96 6.45
CA LEU A 67 -10.07 6.52 5.83
C LEU A 67 -8.91 6.31 6.82
N TYR A 68 -9.10 6.67 8.10
CA TYR A 68 -8.13 6.51 9.18
C TYR A 68 -8.78 6.06 10.49
N SER A 69 -9.93 5.37 10.40
CA SER A 69 -10.69 4.89 11.56
C SER A 69 -10.18 3.56 12.12
N GLY A 70 -9.30 2.86 11.39
CA GLY A 70 -8.85 1.52 11.76
C GLY A 70 -9.89 0.44 11.47
N THR A 71 -9.92 -0.61 12.30
CA THR A 71 -10.85 -1.73 12.18
C THR A 71 -12.24 -1.38 12.72
N HIS A 72 -13.27 -1.90 12.08
CA HIS A 72 -14.68 -1.84 12.54
C HIS A 72 -15.21 -3.22 12.97
N TRP A 73 -14.31 -4.20 13.00
CA TRP A 73 -14.54 -5.60 13.29
C TRP A 73 -13.48 -6.07 14.28
N GLN A 74 -13.68 -7.25 14.85
CA GLN A 74 -12.66 -7.93 15.63
C GLN A 74 -12.45 -9.36 15.14
N VAL A 75 -11.21 -9.69 14.75
CA VAL A 75 -10.84 -11.03 14.28
C VAL A 75 -9.97 -11.75 15.31
N SER A 76 -9.99 -13.08 15.28
CA SER A 76 -9.06 -13.90 16.07
C SER A 76 -7.70 -14.02 15.38
N SER A 77 -6.67 -14.37 16.14
CA SER A 77 -5.33 -14.66 15.60
C SER A 77 -5.36 -15.81 14.59
N ASP A 78 -6.25 -16.80 14.78
CA ASP A 78 -6.44 -17.91 13.86
C ASP A 78 -7.15 -17.48 12.56
N THR A 79 -8.16 -16.61 12.66
CA THR A 79 -8.81 -15.99 11.49
C THR A 79 -7.79 -15.22 10.65
N TYR A 80 -6.94 -14.41 11.30
CA TYR A 80 -5.87 -13.69 10.64
C TYR A 80 -4.90 -14.64 9.92
N LYS A 81 -4.45 -15.73 10.57
CA LYS A 81 -3.53 -16.71 9.95
C LYS A 81 -4.16 -17.42 8.76
N LYS A 82 -5.46 -17.68 8.79
CA LYS A 82 -6.20 -18.25 7.64
C LYS A 82 -6.20 -17.29 6.46
N LEU A 83 -6.53 -16.02 6.70
CA LEU A 83 -6.44 -14.99 5.67
C LEU A 83 -5.02 -14.89 5.11
N LEU A 84 -4.01 -14.88 5.99
CA LEU A 84 -2.60 -14.77 5.62
C LEU A 84 -2.13 -15.93 4.73
N ALA A 85 -2.64 -17.14 4.97
CA ALA A 85 -2.30 -18.32 4.18
C ALA A 85 -2.76 -18.23 2.71
N GLU A 86 -3.75 -17.39 2.41
CA GLU A 86 -4.27 -17.18 1.04
C GLU A 86 -3.90 -15.80 0.47
N SER A 87 -4.01 -14.74 1.26
CA SER A 87 -3.83 -13.36 0.84
C SER A 87 -3.29 -12.49 1.96
N GLU A 88 -2.02 -12.06 1.80
CA GLU A 88 -1.38 -11.11 2.72
C GLU A 88 -2.11 -9.76 2.74
N TYR A 89 -2.72 -9.36 1.63
CA TYR A 89 -3.57 -8.18 1.55
C TYR A 89 -4.80 -8.30 2.46
N ALA A 90 -5.50 -9.44 2.41
CA ALA A 90 -6.67 -9.69 3.25
C ALA A 90 -6.27 -9.74 4.73
N ALA A 91 -5.14 -10.38 5.05
CA ALA A 91 -4.61 -10.44 6.40
C ALA A 91 -4.26 -9.04 6.94
N TRP A 92 -3.56 -8.22 6.15
CA TRP A 92 -3.21 -6.85 6.53
C TRP A 92 -4.47 -6.00 6.79
N MET A 93 -5.44 -6.06 5.88
CA MET A 93 -6.73 -5.37 6.06
C MET A 93 -7.45 -5.84 7.32
N SER A 94 -7.48 -7.15 7.60
CA SER A 94 -8.15 -7.69 8.79
C SER A 94 -7.54 -7.17 10.11
N ALA A 95 -6.22 -6.96 10.14
CA ALA A 95 -5.50 -6.51 11.32
C ALA A 95 -5.55 -4.98 11.51
N TRP A 96 -5.48 -4.22 10.41
CA TRP A 96 -5.26 -2.77 10.47
C TRP A 96 -6.49 -1.93 10.10
N GLY A 97 -7.39 -2.48 9.30
CA GLY A 97 -8.58 -1.78 8.80
C GLY A 97 -8.25 -0.56 7.94
N TYR A 98 -9.11 0.45 7.98
CA TYR A 98 -8.95 1.66 7.17
C TYR A 98 -7.91 2.59 7.78
N ARG A 99 -6.73 2.59 7.17
CA ARG A 99 -5.63 3.53 7.40
C ARG A 99 -4.74 3.60 6.17
N ALA A 100 -3.91 4.62 6.08
CA ALA A 100 -2.88 4.68 5.05
C ALA A 100 -1.92 3.48 5.21
N ASN A 101 -1.76 2.68 4.16
CA ASN A 101 -0.80 1.59 4.12
C ASN A 101 0.65 2.10 4.04
N HIS A 102 0.87 3.15 3.26
CA HIS A 102 2.14 3.85 3.17
C HIS A 102 1.92 5.29 2.68
N PHE A 103 2.96 6.10 2.84
CA PHE A 103 3.12 7.37 2.15
C PHE A 103 4.36 7.30 1.27
N THR A 104 4.33 8.02 0.15
CA THR A 104 5.45 8.12 -0.78
C THR A 104 6.07 9.51 -0.73
N VAL A 105 7.37 9.57 -0.45
CA VAL A 105 8.17 10.79 -0.57
C VAL A 105 8.52 11.00 -2.04
N SER A 106 8.23 12.18 -2.58
CA SER A 106 8.67 12.55 -3.93
C SER A 106 10.13 12.98 -3.91
N ILE A 107 11.01 12.17 -4.51
CA ILE A 107 12.44 12.45 -4.61
C ILE A 107 12.66 13.70 -5.45
N ASN A 108 11.84 13.92 -6.48
CA ASN A 108 11.86 15.12 -7.33
C ASN A 108 11.83 16.44 -6.55
N GLU A 109 11.22 16.46 -5.36
CA GLU A 109 11.03 17.65 -4.54
C GLU A 109 12.07 17.75 -3.40
N LEU A 110 13.00 16.80 -3.28
CA LEU A 110 14.03 16.81 -2.25
C LEU A 110 15.18 17.74 -2.64
N ALA A 111 15.46 18.73 -1.80
CA ALA A 111 16.52 19.70 -2.06
C ALA A 111 17.97 19.16 -1.97
N LYS A 112 18.17 17.94 -1.47
CA LYS A 112 19.50 17.37 -1.18
C LYS A 112 19.81 16.07 -1.94
N PHE A 113 18.87 15.59 -2.74
CA PHE A 113 18.98 14.29 -3.41
C PHE A 113 18.49 14.44 -4.85
N ASP A 114 19.32 14.01 -5.80
CA ASP A 114 19.02 14.08 -7.23
C ASP A 114 18.61 12.71 -7.81
N ASP A 115 18.90 11.62 -7.08
CA ASP A 115 18.65 10.24 -7.50
C ASP A 115 18.17 9.35 -6.34
N ILE A 116 17.60 8.20 -6.69
CA ILE A 116 17.02 7.26 -5.72
C ILE A 116 18.07 6.45 -4.99
N GLU A 117 19.23 6.18 -5.62
CA GLU A 117 20.36 5.48 -5.01
C GLU A 117 20.90 6.25 -3.80
N SER A 118 21.05 7.57 -3.91
CA SER A 118 21.53 8.43 -2.84
C SER A 118 20.55 8.49 -1.67
N VAL A 119 19.24 8.50 -1.96
CA VAL A 119 18.20 8.38 -0.92
C VAL A 119 18.29 7.02 -0.23
N ASN A 120 18.37 5.93 -0.99
CA ASN A 120 18.49 4.57 -0.46
C ASN A 120 19.75 4.42 0.40
N GLN A 121 20.87 4.97 -0.02
CA GLN A 121 22.11 4.92 0.76
C GLN A 121 21.99 5.69 2.07
N ALA A 122 21.38 6.89 2.06
CA ALA A 122 21.16 7.67 3.27
C ALA A 122 20.23 6.95 4.27
N LEU A 123 19.20 6.24 3.77
CA LEU A 123 18.32 5.42 4.61
C LEU A 123 19.08 4.25 5.25
N LYS A 124 19.93 3.56 4.47
CA LYS A 124 20.76 2.45 4.96
C LYS A 124 21.79 2.92 5.99
N ASP A 125 22.44 4.06 5.74
CA ASP A 125 23.40 4.66 6.67
C ASP A 125 22.73 5.09 7.99
N ALA A 126 21.44 5.44 7.94
CA ALA A 126 20.62 5.73 9.11
C ALA A 126 20.03 4.49 9.80
N GLY A 127 20.28 3.28 9.27
CA GLY A 127 19.87 2.01 9.87
C GLY A 127 18.49 1.49 9.43
N PHE A 128 17.87 2.07 8.39
CA PHE A 128 16.62 1.56 7.85
C PHE A 128 16.89 0.45 6.82
N ALA A 129 16.16 -0.67 6.96
CA ALA A 129 16.18 -1.75 5.98
C ALA A 129 15.23 -1.43 4.81
N LEU A 130 15.67 -1.73 3.59
CA LEU A 130 14.89 -1.54 2.36
C LEU A 130 14.32 -2.86 1.87
N ASN A 131 13.16 -2.80 1.21
CA ASN A 131 12.59 -3.94 0.51
C ASN A 131 13.48 -4.31 -0.69
N THR A 132 13.98 -5.54 -0.73
CA THR A 132 14.85 -6.05 -1.80
C THR A 132 14.14 -6.97 -2.81
N SER A 133 12.84 -7.22 -2.65
CA SER A 133 12.08 -8.04 -3.61
C SER A 133 12.02 -7.36 -4.97
N GLY A 134 12.53 -8.03 -6.01
CA GLY A 134 12.68 -7.43 -7.34
C GLY A 134 13.83 -6.40 -7.46
N GLY A 135 14.73 -6.33 -6.47
CA GLY A 135 15.79 -5.32 -6.35
C GLY A 135 15.43 -4.24 -5.32
N GLU A 136 16.40 -3.43 -4.86
CA GLU A 136 16.09 -2.28 -3.98
C GLU A 136 15.25 -1.22 -4.71
N ILE A 137 15.62 -0.93 -5.95
CA ILE A 137 14.92 0.01 -6.85
C ILE A 137 14.07 -0.81 -7.83
N LYS A 138 12.80 -0.44 -7.96
CA LYS A 138 11.82 -1.00 -8.89
C LYS A 138 11.49 0.03 -9.95
N GLY A 139 11.38 -0.43 -11.19
CA GLY A 139 11.26 0.47 -12.33
C GLY A 139 12.63 0.95 -12.80
N SER A 140 12.63 2.00 -13.61
CA SER A 140 13.81 2.55 -14.27
C SER A 140 13.47 3.87 -14.97
N PRO A 141 14.47 4.63 -15.46
CA PRO A 141 14.22 5.83 -16.25
C PRO A 141 13.43 5.54 -17.53
N GLU A 142 13.60 4.36 -18.13
CA GLU A 142 12.90 3.97 -19.38
C GLU A 142 11.38 3.80 -19.18
N VAL A 143 10.96 3.38 -17.98
CA VAL A 143 9.54 3.31 -17.60
C VAL A 143 9.05 4.56 -16.87
N LEU A 144 9.89 5.61 -16.84
CA LEU A 144 9.65 6.94 -16.28
C LEU A 144 9.36 7.00 -14.78
N LEU A 145 9.63 5.92 -14.05
CA LEU A 145 9.36 5.80 -12.63
C LEU A 145 10.36 4.84 -12.00
N GLU A 146 10.98 5.30 -10.92
CA GLU A 146 11.75 4.49 -10.00
C GLU A 146 11.15 4.59 -8.61
N GLN A 147 11.07 3.45 -7.92
CA GLN A 147 10.51 3.34 -6.58
C GLN A 147 11.39 2.47 -5.67
N SER A 148 11.50 2.86 -4.41
CA SER A 148 12.05 2.04 -3.33
C SER A 148 11.18 2.19 -2.10
N SER A 149 11.26 1.23 -1.18
CA SER A 149 10.51 1.28 0.07
C SER A 149 11.33 0.75 1.21
N THR A 150 11.06 1.27 2.41
CA THR A 150 11.50 0.59 3.64
C THR A 150 10.78 -0.73 3.77
N LEU A 151 11.37 -1.64 4.55
CA LEU A 151 10.62 -2.75 5.10
C LEU A 151 9.60 -2.21 6.12
N ALA A 152 8.40 -2.80 6.16
CA ALA A 152 7.44 -2.43 7.18
C ALA A 152 7.97 -2.85 8.56
N ASP A 153 7.76 -1.98 9.55
CA ASP A 153 8.02 -2.28 10.96
C ASP A 153 6.88 -3.14 11.51
N ASP A 154 7.21 -4.05 12.43
CA ASP A 154 6.20 -4.81 13.16
C ASP A 154 5.58 -3.96 14.27
N SER A 155 4.28 -4.10 14.45
CA SER A 155 3.56 -3.47 15.54
C SER A 155 2.57 -4.44 16.17
N GLU A 156 2.30 -4.26 17.46
CA GLU A 156 1.41 -5.15 18.23
C GLU A 156 -0.05 -4.88 17.85
N VAL A 157 -0.73 -5.91 17.38
CA VAL A 157 -2.17 -5.91 17.08
C VAL A 157 -2.91 -6.71 18.15
N GLU A 158 -4.03 -6.17 18.62
CA GLU A 158 -4.94 -6.84 19.56
C GLU A 158 -6.01 -7.60 18.79
N PHE A 159 -5.92 -8.93 18.80
CA PHE A 159 -6.90 -9.87 18.30
C PHE A 159 -7.90 -10.25 19.41
N SER A 160 -9.03 -10.87 19.06
CA SER A 160 -10.05 -11.26 20.06
C SER A 160 -9.56 -12.29 21.09
N ASP A 161 -8.49 -13.02 20.77
CA ASP A 161 -7.92 -14.13 21.54
C ASP A 161 -6.50 -13.86 22.05
N GLY A 162 -5.92 -12.69 21.76
CA GLY A 162 -4.58 -12.33 22.22
C GLY A 162 -3.93 -11.21 21.41
N LYS A 163 -2.63 -11.01 21.64
CA LYS A 163 -1.84 -10.02 20.92
C LYS A 163 -0.78 -10.69 20.05
N MET A 164 -0.51 -10.11 18.88
CA MET A 164 0.52 -10.62 17.97
C MET A 164 1.19 -9.45 17.24
N ALA A 165 2.49 -9.59 16.99
CA ALA A 165 3.23 -8.66 16.14
C ALA A 165 2.85 -8.90 14.68
N VAL A 166 2.47 -7.84 13.97
CA VAL A 166 2.08 -7.89 12.56
C VAL A 166 2.83 -6.78 11.82
N PRO A 167 3.31 -7.01 10.59
CA PRO A 167 3.87 -5.95 9.75
C PRO A 167 2.86 -4.83 9.56
N SER A 168 3.27 -3.60 9.91
CA SER A 168 2.41 -2.43 9.87
C SER A 168 2.51 -1.71 8.53
N CYS A 169 3.13 -0.53 8.50
CA CYS A 169 3.25 0.32 7.31
C CYS A 169 4.72 0.45 6.92
N PHE A 170 4.96 0.88 5.68
CA PHE A 170 6.28 1.25 5.19
C PHE A 170 6.28 2.68 4.66
N TYR A 171 7.47 3.23 4.44
CA TYR A 171 7.64 4.47 3.69
C TYR A 171 8.18 4.15 2.31
N GLU A 172 7.58 4.75 1.28
CA GLU A 172 8.03 4.65 -0.10
C GLU A 172 8.75 5.94 -0.52
N PHE A 173 9.67 5.81 -1.48
CA PHE A 173 10.35 6.91 -2.14
C PHE A 173 10.22 6.71 -3.64
N ALA A 174 9.81 7.76 -4.36
CA ALA A 174 9.60 7.67 -5.80
C ALA A 174 10.27 8.83 -6.54
N LEU A 175 10.99 8.49 -7.60
CA LEU A 175 11.55 9.41 -8.58
C LEU A 175 10.80 9.26 -9.90
N ARG A 176 10.23 10.36 -10.37
CA ARG A 176 9.47 10.42 -11.63
C ARG A 176 10.29 11.14 -12.69
N TYR A 177 10.25 10.62 -13.91
CA TYR A 177 10.93 11.24 -15.05
C TYR A 177 9.93 11.99 -15.94
N ALA A 178 10.45 12.97 -16.68
CA ALA A 178 9.66 13.70 -17.66
C ALA A 178 9.30 12.80 -18.85
N LYS A 179 8.04 12.84 -19.24
CA LYS A 179 7.53 12.34 -20.53
C LYS A 179 8.12 13.18 -21.68
N PRO A 180 7.95 12.76 -22.94
CA PRO A 180 8.40 13.54 -24.11
C PRO A 180 7.79 14.94 -24.23
N ASP A 181 6.63 15.19 -23.60
CA ASP A 181 5.98 16.51 -23.55
C ASP A 181 6.58 17.44 -22.47
N GLY A 182 7.55 16.96 -21.69
CA GLY A 182 8.23 17.70 -20.62
C GLY A 182 7.52 17.62 -19.27
N GLU A 183 6.32 17.06 -19.18
CA GLU A 183 5.62 16.85 -17.91
C GLU A 183 6.08 15.56 -17.22
N LEU A 184 6.09 15.53 -15.90
CA LEU A 184 6.41 14.31 -15.16
C LEU A 184 5.39 13.20 -15.43
N TYR A 185 5.86 11.96 -15.53
CA TYR A 185 5.01 10.79 -15.55
C TYR A 185 4.24 10.68 -14.21
N THR A 186 2.91 10.66 -14.27
CA THR A 186 2.05 10.69 -13.08
C THR A 186 1.47 9.34 -12.69
N GLY A 187 1.51 8.35 -13.58
CA GLY A 187 0.93 7.04 -13.35
C GLY A 187 1.76 6.14 -12.42
N PHE A 188 1.33 4.89 -12.31
CA PHE A 188 2.02 3.82 -11.62
C PHE A 188 2.39 2.72 -12.60
N VAL A 189 3.51 2.03 -12.36
CA VAL A 189 3.93 0.88 -13.14
C VAL A 189 3.50 -0.38 -12.40
N ALA A 190 2.53 -1.14 -12.95
CA ALA A 190 1.95 -2.30 -12.28
C ALA A 190 3.00 -3.32 -11.81
N ALA A 191 4.03 -3.59 -12.62
CA ALA A 191 5.13 -4.48 -12.24
C ALA A 191 5.96 -3.97 -11.04
N SER A 192 6.07 -2.65 -10.87
CA SER A 192 6.74 -2.05 -9.70
C SER A 192 5.82 -2.12 -8.48
N ALA A 193 4.55 -1.73 -8.64
CA ALA A 193 3.55 -1.77 -7.57
C ALA A 193 3.34 -3.20 -7.01
N ASP A 194 3.38 -4.23 -7.86
CA ASP A 194 3.30 -5.63 -7.45
C ASP A 194 4.37 -5.99 -6.39
N LYS A 195 5.60 -5.49 -6.56
CA LYS A 195 6.71 -5.71 -5.63
C LYS A 195 6.69 -4.81 -4.41
N ILE A 196 6.10 -3.63 -4.53
CA ILE A 196 5.91 -2.73 -3.39
C ILE A 196 4.90 -3.33 -2.39
N PHE A 197 3.84 -3.99 -2.85
CA PHE A 197 2.90 -4.69 -1.95
C PHE A 197 3.59 -5.72 -1.05
N GLU A 198 4.74 -6.25 -1.46
CA GLU A 198 5.50 -7.23 -0.68
C GLU A 198 6.25 -6.61 0.51
N SER A 199 6.22 -5.28 0.68
CA SER A 199 6.89 -4.58 1.80
C SER A 199 6.23 -4.84 3.15
N THR A 200 4.95 -5.23 3.16
CA THR A 200 4.17 -5.63 4.35
C THR A 200 4.09 -7.14 4.52
N ASN A 201 4.87 -7.92 3.76
CA ASN A 201 4.76 -9.36 3.83
C ASN A 201 5.17 -9.90 5.20
N ALA A 202 4.42 -10.88 5.70
CA ALA A 202 4.74 -11.56 6.95
C ALA A 202 6.08 -12.30 6.83
N ARG A 203 6.89 -12.25 7.88
CA ARG A 203 8.24 -12.85 7.92
C ARG A 203 8.35 -13.96 8.94
#